data_AF-A0A392QYJ3-F1
#
_entry.id   AF-A0A392QYJ3-F1
#
_cell.length_a   1.000
_cell.length_b   1.000
_cell.length_c   1.000
_cell.angle_alpha   90.00
_cell.angle_beta   90.00
_cell.angle_gamma   90.00
#
_symmetry.space_group_name_H-M   'P 1'
#
loop_
_entity.id
_entity.type
_entity.pdbx_description
1 polymer ?
#
loop_
_entity_poly.entity_id
_entity_poly.type
_entity_poly.pdbx_seq_one_letter_code
_entity_poly.pdbx_strand_id
1 'polypeptide(L)'
;VNNVLFAADYAQQVVKRYVKDINSWVTIGSLPDRVSSLNGWGMAFRACGDKLVVIGGPSLHGGMVTEVNAWVVDEGTPQWNLLAIIQSGSFVYNCAVMGC
;
A
#
# COMPACT_ATOMS: atom_id res chain seq x y z
N VAL A 1 -0.19 -1.54 13.38
CA VAL A 1 -0.83 -0.21 13.55
C VAL A 1 -1.95 -0.32 14.57
N ASN A 2 -1.74 0.16 15.79
CA ASN A 2 -2.79 0.45 16.79
C ASN A 2 -3.88 -0.64 17.01
N ASN A 3 -3.54 -1.93 16.96
CA ASN A 3 -4.50 -3.05 17.10
C ASN A 3 -5.66 -3.08 16.08
N VAL A 4 -5.49 -2.40 14.94
CA VAL A 4 -6.42 -2.38 13.81
C VAL A 4 -5.88 -3.25 12.69
N LEU A 5 -6.77 -4.04 12.08
CA LEU A 5 -6.44 -4.88 10.94
C LEU A 5 -6.85 -4.16 9.64
N PHE A 6 -5.91 -4.10 8.70
CA PHE A 6 -6.10 -3.49 7.39
C PHE A 6 -5.82 -4.50 6.29
N ALA A 7 -6.47 -4.33 5.15
CA ALA A 7 -6.22 -5.10 3.94
C ALA A 7 -6.18 -4.16 2.73
N ALA A 8 -5.31 -4.47 1.77
CA ALA A 8 -5.36 -3.89 0.45
C ALA A 8 -6.23 -4.77 -0.45
N ASP A 9 -7.36 -4.26 -0.88
CA ASP A 9 -8.14 -4.87 -1.95
C ASP A 9 -7.65 -4.33 -3.28
N TYR A 10 -6.70 -5.06 -3.87
CA TYR A 10 -6.07 -4.69 -5.13
C TYR A 10 -7.07 -4.70 -6.30
N ALA A 11 -8.05 -5.62 -6.31
CA ALA A 11 -9.03 -5.71 -7.39
C ALA A 11 -9.93 -4.47 -7.44
N GLN A 12 -10.27 -3.93 -6.28
CA GLN A 12 -11.06 -2.70 -6.15
C GLN A 12 -10.22 -1.43 -6.02
N GLN A 13 -8.88 -1.55 -5.95
CA GLN A 13 -7.95 -0.43 -5.70
C GLN A 13 -8.24 0.35 -4.39
N VAL A 14 -8.63 -0.35 -3.33
CA VAL A 14 -9.01 0.26 -2.04
C VAL A 14 -8.29 -0.32 -0.83
N VAL A 15 -8.22 0.47 0.24
CA VAL A 15 -7.85 0.02 1.58
C VAL A 15 -9.12 -0.30 2.36
N LYS A 16 -9.12 -1.46 3.01
CA LYS A 16 -10.18 -1.92 3.90
C LYS A 16 -9.68 -1.97 5.34
N ARG A 17 -10.54 -1.58 6.27
CA ARG A 17 -10.36 -1.73 7.72
C ARG A 17 -11.33 -2.78 8.23
N TYR A 18 -10.85 -3.67 9.09
CA TYR A 18 -11.71 -4.62 9.78
C TYR A 18 -12.31 -4.00 11.06
N VAL A 19 -13.63 -4.06 11.18
CA VAL A 19 -14.39 -3.57 12.33
C VAL A 19 -14.80 -4.77 13.19
N LYS A 20 -14.11 -4.94 14.33
CA LYS A 20 -14.24 -6.14 15.19
C LYS A 20 -15.66 -6.32 15.75
N ASP A 21 -16.31 -5.23 16.16
CA ASP A 21 -17.62 -5.26 16.83
C ASP A 21 -18.74 -5.84 15.96
N ILE A 22 -18.61 -5.69 14.64
CA ILE A 22 -19.61 -6.13 13.65
C ILE A 22 -19.06 -7.19 12.68
N ASN A 23 -17.84 -7.70 12.94
CA ASN A 23 -17.18 -8.73 12.13
C ASN A 23 -17.23 -8.42 10.61
N SER A 24 -16.87 -7.20 10.22
CA SER A 24 -17.00 -6.76 8.83
C SER A 24 -15.83 -5.93 8.34
N TRP A 25 -15.69 -5.84 7.02
CA TRP A 25 -14.71 -4.99 6.35
C TRP A 25 -15.38 -3.74 5.82
N VAL A 26 -14.80 -2.58 6.13
CA VAL A 26 -15.24 -1.29 5.59
C VAL A 26 -14.15 -0.69 4.72
N THR A 27 -14.53 -0.17 3.55
CA THR A 27 -13.63 0.61 2.70
C THR A 27 -13.36 1.96 3.36
N ILE A 28 -12.08 2.32 3.51
CA ILE A 28 -11.67 3.58 4.13
C ILE A 28 -11.04 4.58 3.15
N GLY A 29 -10.73 4.13 1.94
CA GLY A 29 -10.30 4.98 0.82
C GLY A 29 -9.51 4.20 -0.21
N SER A 30 -8.89 4.91 -1.15
CA SER A 30 -8.14 4.31 -2.25
C SER A 30 -6.73 3.89 -1.84
N LEU A 31 -6.18 2.93 -2.58
CA LEU A 31 -4.73 2.75 -2.69
C LEU A 31 -4.13 3.94 -3.48
N PRO A 32 -2.80 4.15 -3.48
CA PRO A 32 -2.21 5.18 -4.33
C PRO A 32 -2.55 4.90 -5.80
N ASP A 33 -2.96 5.92 -6.55
CA ASP A 33 -3.58 5.86 -7.89
C ASP A 33 -2.80 5.08 -8.97
N ARG A 34 -1.61 4.56 -8.67
CA ARG A 34 -0.62 4.08 -9.64
C ARG A 34 0.03 2.77 -9.27
N VAL A 35 -0.54 2.07 -8.29
CA VAL A 35 0.01 0.80 -7.87
C VAL A 35 -0.72 -0.31 -8.60
N SER A 36 -0.17 -0.69 -9.75
CA SER A 36 -0.70 -1.76 -10.59
C SER A 36 0.18 -3.01 -10.53
N SER A 37 -0.42 -4.16 -10.81
CA SER A 37 0.28 -5.40 -11.09
C SER A 37 0.69 -5.36 -12.55
N LEU A 38 1.90 -4.92 -12.84
CA LEU A 38 2.46 -5.07 -14.18
C LEU A 38 3.02 -6.47 -14.32
N ASN A 39 2.79 -7.15 -15.44
CA ASN A 39 3.57 -8.33 -15.85
C ASN A 39 3.73 -9.46 -14.78
N GLY A 40 2.77 -9.62 -13.87
CA GLY A 40 2.84 -10.59 -12.76
C GLY A 40 3.59 -10.11 -11.50
N TRP A 41 4.07 -8.86 -11.50
CA TRP A 41 4.71 -8.20 -10.36
C TRP A 41 3.63 -7.67 -9.42
N GLY A 42 3.59 -8.14 -8.17
CA GLY A 42 2.58 -7.73 -7.18
C GLY A 42 2.90 -6.41 -6.47
N MET A 43 2.00 -6.01 -5.57
CA MET A 43 2.19 -4.91 -4.63
C MET A 43 2.46 -5.46 -3.22
N ALA A 44 3.36 -4.81 -2.48
CA ALA A 44 3.49 -5.02 -1.04
C ALA A 44 2.62 -4.01 -0.29
N PHE A 45 1.82 -4.51 0.66
CA PHE A 45 1.04 -3.71 1.60
C PHE A 45 1.39 -4.11 3.02
N ARG A 46 1.79 -3.15 3.85
CA ARG A 46 2.34 -3.47 5.16
C ARG A 46 2.32 -2.28 6.13
N ALA A 47 2.55 -2.57 7.40
CA ALA A 47 2.71 -1.55 8.44
C ALA A 47 4.18 -1.20 8.68
N CYS A 48 4.41 0.05 9.14
CA CYS A 48 5.60 0.45 9.88
C CYS A 48 5.25 1.48 10.95
N GLY A 49 5.37 1.11 12.23
CA GLY A 49 4.91 1.96 13.34
C GLY A 49 3.42 2.31 13.19
N ASP A 50 3.14 3.60 13.10
CA ASP A 50 1.82 4.21 12.88
C ASP A 50 1.45 4.35 11.39
N LYS A 51 2.33 3.97 10.47
CA LYS A 51 2.13 4.11 9.03
C LYS A 51 1.69 2.80 8.37
N LEU A 52 0.87 2.93 7.34
CA LEU A 52 0.73 1.94 6.28
C LEU A 52 1.64 2.33 5.11
N VAL A 53 2.25 1.32 4.49
CA VAL A 53 3.21 1.48 3.40
C VAL A 53 2.77 0.59 2.25
N VAL A 54 2.77 1.19 1.06
CA VAL A 54 2.52 0.52 -0.22
C VAL A 54 3.79 0.59 -1.07
N ILE A 55 4.22 -0.55 -1.61
CA ILE A 55 5.37 -0.67 -2.51
C ILE A 55 4.92 -1.36 -3.80
N GLY A 56 5.07 -0.73 -4.97
CA GLY A 56 4.66 -1.30 -6.27
C GLY A 56 4.98 -0.40 -7.46
N GLY A 57 4.61 -0.80 -8.69
CA GLY A 57 4.94 -0.05 -9.93
C GLY A 57 3.84 -0.04 -11.03
N PRO A 58 3.97 0.75 -12.11
CA PRO A 58 4.97 1.80 -12.36
C PRO A 58 4.39 3.20 -12.11
N SER A 59 5.27 4.19 -11.99
CA SER A 59 4.90 5.60 -11.95
C SER A 59 5.01 6.32 -13.29
N LEU A 60 4.43 7.52 -13.30
CA LEU A 60 4.30 8.66 -14.24
C LEU A 60 5.19 8.76 -15.51
N HIS A 61 6.29 8.03 -15.67
CA HIS A 61 7.30 8.27 -16.73
C HIS A 61 7.59 7.08 -17.66
N GLY A 62 6.77 6.02 -17.65
CA GLY A 62 6.97 4.88 -18.55
C GLY A 62 8.24 4.06 -18.29
N GLY A 63 8.87 4.25 -17.12
CA GLY A 63 10.04 3.50 -16.67
C GLY A 63 9.68 2.35 -15.72
N MET A 64 10.58 1.36 -15.62
CA MET A 64 10.56 0.30 -14.59
C MET A 64 11.00 0.88 -13.23
N VAL A 65 10.10 1.66 -12.63
CA VAL A 65 10.32 2.25 -11.31
C VAL A 65 9.28 1.73 -10.32
N THR A 66 9.73 1.51 -9.09
CA THR A 66 8.88 1.17 -7.94
C THR A 66 8.72 2.40 -7.08
N GLU A 67 7.49 2.74 -6.72
CA GLU A 67 7.22 3.77 -5.72
C GLU A 67 7.01 3.15 -4.35
N VAL A 68 7.51 3.85 -3.33
CA VAL A 68 7.21 3.60 -1.93
C VAL A 68 6.32 4.75 -1.46
N ASN A 69 5.06 4.43 -1.17
CA ASN A 69 4.09 5.38 -0.65
C ASN A 69 3.76 5.04 0.80
N ALA A 70 3.57 6.04 1.66
CA ALA A 70 3.17 5.83 3.04
C ALA A 70 2.07 6.79 3.49
N TRP A 71 1.20 6.27 4.35
CA TRP A 71 0.13 7.01 5.00
C TRP A 71 0.23 6.80 6.51
N VAL A 72 0.29 7.88 7.27
CA VAL A 72 0.17 7.84 8.75
C VAL A 72 -1.30 7.59 9.06
N VAL A 73 -1.60 6.49 9.75
CA VAL A 73 -3.00 6.13 10.03
C VAL A 73 -3.60 7.08 11.04
N ASP A 74 -4.58 7.85 10.59
CA ASP A 74 -5.40 8.76 11.39
C ASP A 74 -6.89 8.42 11.22
N GLU A 75 -7.79 9.27 11.73
CA GLU A 75 -9.25 9.07 11.61
C GLU A 75 -9.78 9.34 10.19
N GLY A 76 -8.94 9.86 9.29
CA GLY A 76 -9.32 10.30 7.96
C GLY A 76 -9.23 9.23 6.88
N THR A 77 -9.42 9.68 5.63
CA THR A 77 -9.16 8.86 4.45
C THR A 77 -7.65 8.76 4.19
N PRO A 78 -7.15 7.63 3.64
CA PRO A 78 -5.75 7.47 3.28
C PRO A 78 -5.16 8.66 2.51
N GLN A 79 -4.15 9.28 3.10
CA GLN A 79 -3.33 10.33 2.48
C GLN A 79 -1.94 9.75 2.19
N TRP A 80 -1.72 9.34 0.94
CA TRP A 80 -0.50 8.70 0.51
C TRP A 80 0.59 9.73 0.17
N ASN A 81 1.72 9.63 0.87
CA ASN A 81 2.91 10.43 0.61
C ASN A 81 3.96 9.56 -0.09
N LEU A 82 4.50 10.05 -1.22
CA LEU A 82 5.61 9.42 -1.90
C LEU A 82 6.89 9.57 -1.05
N LEU A 83 7.44 8.45 -0.59
CA LEU A 83 8.67 8.41 0.20
C LEU A 83 9.91 8.19 -0.67
N ALA A 84 9.80 7.36 -1.70
CA ALA A 84 10.93 7.03 -2.57
C ALA A 84 10.48 6.54 -3.95
N ILE A 85 11.34 6.77 -4.94
CA ILE A 85 11.28 6.14 -6.26
C ILE A 85 12.53 5.30 -6.41
N ILE A 86 12.36 4.01 -6.65
CA ILE A 86 13.45 3.04 -6.80
C ILE A 86 13.49 2.62 -8.26
N GLN A 87 14.64 2.81 -8.92
CA GLN A 87 14.88 2.22 -10.24
C GLN A 87 15.11 0.71 -10.07
N SER A 88 14.16 -0.11 -10.51
CA SER A 88 14.26 -1.56 -10.40
C SER A 88 13.56 -2.23 -11.57
N GLY A 89 14.33 -2.96 -12.37
CA GLY A 89 13.84 -3.66 -13.56
C GLY A 89 13.05 -4.94 -13.25
N SER A 90 13.18 -5.50 -12.05
CA SER A 90 12.68 -6.85 -11.78
C SER A 90 12.65 -7.26 -10.30
N PHE A 91 12.05 -6.49 -9.39
CA PHE A 91 11.86 -6.99 -8.01
C PHE A 91 10.41 -7.08 -7.49
N VAL A 92 10.04 -8.28 -7.01
CA VAL A 92 8.76 -8.56 -6.34
C VAL A 92 8.97 -8.30 -4.86
N TYR A 93 8.46 -7.18 -4.33
CA TYR A 93 8.54 -6.83 -2.90
C TYR A 93 7.60 -7.66 -2.00
N ASN A 94 7.25 -8.89 -2.38
CA ASN A 94 6.41 -9.80 -1.59
C ASN A 94 6.99 -10.05 -0.18
N CYS A 95 8.33 -10.07 -0.06
CA CYS A 95 9.07 -10.30 1.19
C CYS A 95 9.73 -9.03 1.76
N ALA A 96 9.27 -7.83 1.39
CA ALA A 96 9.89 -6.60 1.87
C ALA A 96 9.55 -6.31 3.34
N VAL A 97 10.52 -6.49 4.23
CA VAL A 97 10.45 -6.14 5.66
C VAL A 97 11.17 -4.79 5.90
N MET A 98 10.68 -4.01 6.86
CA MET A 98 11.12 -2.66 7.26
C MET A 98 11.09 -2.79 8.76
N GLY A 99 12.27 -2.60 9.38
CA GLY A 99 12.41 -2.63 10.82
C GLY A 99 11.68 -1.44 11.40
N CYS A 100 10.70 -1.75 12.23
CA CYS A 100 9.93 -0.87 13.08
C CYS A 100 9.76 -1.69 14.38
#